data_AF-A0A136KTR9-F1
#
_entry.id   AF-A0A136KTR9-F1
#
_cell.length_a   1.000
_cell.length_b   1.000
_cell.length_c   1.000
_cell.angle_alpha   90.00
_cell.angle_beta   90.00
_cell.angle_gamma   90.00
#
_symmetry.space_group_name_H-M   'P 1'
#
loop_
_entity.id
_entity.type
_entity.pdbx_description
1 polymer ?
#
loop_
_entity_poly.entity_id
_entity_poly.type
_entity_poly.pdbx_seq_one_letter_code
_entity_poly.pdbx_strand_id
1 'polypeptide(L)'
;MELDSGIVFVLALLVLTFGSVLLAGYAYFLYLAGVRLSHTRLRRLNRFVAMTLIGGACVLVVTLGVLALPVENFFRIVLAICLVFIHTQPTCVGYYAGVEMKRIEDSKRFAKNVDDWLADWECGSIGASPDDSSQ
;
A
#
# COMPACT_ATOMS: atom_id res chain seq x y z
N MET A 1 27.49 35.57 -18.70
CA MET A 1 26.21 35.39 -19.41
C MET A 1 25.14 35.43 -18.35
N GLU A 2 24.54 36.59 -18.11
CA GLU A 2 23.48 36.72 -17.10
C GLU A 2 22.22 36.06 -17.66
N LEU A 3 21.74 35.00 -17.00
CA LEU A 3 20.47 34.41 -17.35
C LEU A 3 19.37 35.43 -17.05
N ASP A 4 18.51 35.71 -18.03
CA ASP A 4 17.32 36.54 -17.85
C ASP A 4 16.48 35.97 -16.69
N SER A 5 16.16 36.81 -15.71
CA SER A 5 15.39 36.44 -14.53
C SER A 5 14.02 35.86 -14.88
N GLY A 6 13.44 36.26 -16.01
CA GLY A 6 12.21 35.68 -16.55
C GLY A 6 12.39 34.21 -16.98
N ILE A 7 13.52 33.87 -17.60
CA ILE A 7 13.83 32.50 -18.03
C ILE A 7 14.05 31.60 -16.82
N VAL A 8 14.76 32.09 -15.79
CA VAL A 8 14.97 31.36 -14.53
C VAL A 8 13.64 31.06 -13.83
N PHE A 9 12.73 32.04 -13.79
CA PHE A 9 11.43 31.87 -13.18
C PHE A 9 10.58 30.81 -13.91
N VAL A 10 10.52 30.87 -15.24
CA VAL A 10 9.79 29.88 -16.04
C VAL A 10 10.39 28.48 -15.87
N LEU A 11 11.71 28.34 -15.88
CA LEU A 11 12.38 27.06 -15.63
C LEU A 11 12.05 26.49 -14.25
N ALA A 12 12.09 27.33 -13.21
CA ALA A 12 11.74 26.90 -11.85
C ALA A 12 10.29 26.40 -11.76
N LEU A 13 9.35 27.11 -12.41
CA LEU A 13 7.94 26.69 -12.50
C LEU A 13 7.77 25.35 -13.21
N LEU A 14 8.47 25.13 -14.33
CA LEU A 14 8.43 23.87 -15.05
C LEU A 14 9.02 22.73 -14.21
N VAL A 15 10.16 22.95 -13.55
CA VAL A 15 10.77 21.95 -12.66
C VAL A 15 9.84 21.59 -11.51
N LEU A 16 9.17 22.56 -10.90
CA LEU A 16 8.21 22.30 -9.83
C LEU A 16 6.97 21.55 -10.33
N THR A 17 6.43 21.92 -11.49
CA THR A 17 5.21 21.32 -12.01
C THR A 17 5.46 19.90 -12.50
N PHE A 18 6.47 19.69 -13.35
CA PHE A 18 6.81 18.35 -13.82
C PHE A 18 7.40 17.49 -12.71
N GLY A 19 8.23 18.06 -11.84
CA GLY A 19 8.79 17.37 -10.69
C GLY A 19 7.73 16.87 -9.72
N SER A 20 6.70 17.68 -9.43
CA SER A 20 5.60 17.26 -8.56
C SER A 20 4.73 16.17 -9.19
N VAL A 21 4.43 16.25 -10.49
CA VAL A 21 3.69 15.20 -11.20
C VAL A 21 4.46 13.87 -11.21
N LEU A 22 5.77 13.92 -11.48
CA LEU A 22 6.63 12.74 -11.44
C LEU A 22 6.72 12.16 -10.02
N LEU A 23 6.86 13.01 -9.00
CA LEU A 23 6.89 12.59 -7.61
C LEU A 23 5.56 11.97 -7.17
N ALA A 24 4.43 12.54 -7.59
CA ALA A 24 3.11 11.99 -7.32
C ALA A 24 2.91 10.63 -8.02
N GLY A 25 3.29 10.52 -9.29
CA GLY A 25 3.27 9.26 -10.03
C GLY A 25 4.15 8.18 -9.38
N TYR A 26 5.33 8.57 -8.92
CA TYR A 26 6.24 7.70 -8.18
C TYR A 26 5.65 7.24 -6.84
N ALA A 27 5.09 8.16 -6.04
CA ALA A 27 4.43 7.82 -4.79
C ALA A 27 3.22 6.90 -5.01
N TYR A 28 2.45 7.13 -6.08
CA TYR A 28 1.35 6.26 -6.47
C TYR A 28 1.81 4.85 -6.87
N PHE A 29 2.93 4.76 -7.61
CA PHE A 29 3.54 3.47 -7.93
C PHE A 29 3.97 2.71 -6.67
N LEU A 30 4.61 3.38 -5.71
CA LEU A 30 4.99 2.79 -4.43
C LEU A 30 3.77 2.34 -3.61
N TYR A 31 2.69 3.13 -3.63
CA TYR A 31 1.42 2.74 -3.04
C TYR A 31 0.89 1.43 -3.67
N LEU A 32 0.86 1.32 -5.00
CA LEU A 32 0.44 0.10 -5.68
C LEU A 32 1.36 -1.09 -5.37
N ALA A 33 2.67 -0.87 -5.27
CA ALA A 33 3.62 -1.88 -4.85
C ALA A 33 3.31 -2.38 -3.42
N GLY A 34 2.99 -1.47 -2.50
CA GLY A 34 2.52 -1.78 -1.15
C GLY A 34 1.24 -2.62 -1.17
N VAL A 35 0.23 -2.22 -1.94
CA VAL A 35 -1.02 -2.98 -2.12
C VAL A 35 -0.70 -4.38 -2.63
N ARG A 36 0.16 -4.52 -3.65
CA ARG A 36 0.54 -5.82 -4.20
C ARG A 36 1.25 -6.70 -3.16
N LEU A 37 2.12 -6.13 -2.33
CA LEU A 37 2.78 -6.84 -1.22
C LEU A 37 1.77 -7.39 -0.21
N SER A 38 0.64 -6.71 0.02
CA SER A 38 -0.41 -7.18 0.93
C SER A 38 -1.08 -8.49 0.50
N HIS A 39 -1.01 -8.84 -0.80
CA HIS A 39 -1.54 -10.10 -1.32
C HIS A 39 -0.53 -11.26 -1.22
N THR A 40 0.72 -10.98 -0.85
CA THR A 40 1.78 -12.00 -0.75
C THR A 40 1.83 -12.68 0.62
N ARG A 41 2.82 -13.57 0.82
CA ARG A 41 3.06 -14.28 2.09
C ARG A 41 3.30 -13.35 3.28
N LEU A 42 3.70 -12.08 3.05
CA LEU A 42 3.84 -11.07 4.11
C LEU A 42 2.55 -10.84 4.91
N ARG A 43 1.37 -11.05 4.31
CA ARG A 43 0.08 -10.93 5.02
C ARG A 43 -0.03 -11.84 6.24
N ARG A 44 0.64 -13.00 6.23
CA ARG A 44 0.60 -13.97 7.34
C ARG A 44 1.39 -13.50 8.56
N LEU A 45 2.27 -12.52 8.39
CA LEU A 45 3.05 -11.94 9.47
C LEU A 45 2.21 -10.92 10.25
N ASN A 46 2.60 -10.67 11.50
CA ASN A 46 2.06 -9.55 12.26
C ASN A 46 2.25 -8.24 11.48
N ARG A 47 1.21 -7.39 11.45
CA ARG A 47 1.20 -6.11 10.72
C ARG A 47 2.42 -5.26 11.05
N PHE A 48 2.80 -5.19 12.33
CA PHE A 48 4.00 -4.47 12.76
C PHE A 48 5.28 -5.04 12.16
N VAL A 49 5.44 -6.36 12.18
CA VAL A 49 6.62 -7.02 11.60
C VAL A 49 6.71 -6.79 10.10
N ALA A 50 5.58 -6.89 9.38
CA ALA A 50 5.54 -6.62 7.95
C ALA A 50 5.91 -5.16 7.62
N MET A 51 5.39 -4.19 8.36
CA MET A 51 5.72 -2.77 8.18
C MET A 51 7.19 -2.48 8.47
N THR A 52 7.77 -3.09 9.52
CA THR A 52 9.20 -2.94 9.83
C THR A 52 10.09 -3.54 8.73
N LEU A 53 9.69 -4.69 8.15
CA LEU A 53 10.43 -5.29 7.04
C LEU A 53 10.36 -4.44 5.77
N ILE A 54 9.19 -3.91 5.43
CA ILE A 54 9.01 -2.98 4.30
C ILE A 54 9.85 -1.72 4.53
N GLY A 55 9.74 -1.14 5.74
CA GLY A 55 10.50 0.03 6.15
C GLY A 55 12.01 -0.19 6.06
N GLY A 56 12.50 -1.29 6.62
CA GLY A 56 13.91 -1.68 6.59
C GLY A 56 14.43 -1.91 5.17
N ALA A 57 13.64 -2.55 4.29
CA ALA A 57 14.00 -2.74 2.89
C ALA A 57 14.12 -1.40 2.15
N CYS A 58 13.18 -0.47 2.34
CA CYS A 58 13.26 0.87 1.76
C CYS A 58 14.47 1.64 2.28
N VAL A 59 14.74 1.60 3.59
CA VAL A 59 15.93 2.24 4.19
C VAL A 59 17.21 1.69 3.58
N LEU A 60 17.32 0.37 3.42
CA LEU A 60 18.49 -0.26 2.84
C LEU A 60 18.73 0.22 1.39
N VAL A 61 17.70 0.18 0.55
CA VAL A 61 17.79 0.61 -0.85
C VAL A 61 18.19 2.08 -0.96
N VAL A 62 17.54 2.95 -0.18
CA VAL A 62 17.85 4.39 -0.16
C VAL A 62 19.28 4.64 0.32
N THR A 63 19.69 4.00 1.40
CA THR A 63 21.03 4.20 1.98
C THR A 63 22.12 3.78 0.99
N LEU A 64 21.96 2.63 0.33
CA LEU A 64 22.90 2.16 -0.69
C LEU A 64 22.95 3.12 -1.89
N GLY A 65 21.80 3.62 -2.34
CA GLY A 65 21.75 4.60 -3.44
C GLY A 65 22.43 5.92 -3.10
N VAL A 66 22.20 6.44 -1.89
CA VAL A 66 22.78 7.71 -1.44
C VAL A 66 24.29 7.61 -1.19
N LEU A 67 24.76 6.46 -0.69
CA LEU A 67 26.20 6.21 -0.50
C LEU A 67 27.01 6.34 -1.79
N ALA A 68 26.40 6.04 -2.95
CA ALA A 68 27.03 6.13 -4.26
C ALA A 68 27.11 7.56 -4.83
N LEU A 69 26.44 8.54 -4.23
CA LEU A 69 26.41 9.90 -4.75
C LEU A 69 27.68 10.69 -4.38
N PRO A 70 28.31 11.40 -5.33
CA PRO A 70 29.51 12.21 -5.08
C PRO A 70 29.17 13.58 -4.46
N VAL A 71 28.44 13.58 -3.36
CA VAL A 71 28.07 14.80 -2.60
C VAL A 71 28.65 14.76 -1.19
N GLU A 72 28.69 15.88 -0.48
CA GLU A 72 29.22 15.94 0.88
C GLU A 72 28.39 15.12 1.88
N ASN A 73 29.02 14.67 2.96
CA ASN A 73 28.40 13.79 3.96
C ASN A 73 27.12 14.38 4.58
N PHE A 74 27.11 15.69 4.85
CA PHE A 74 25.92 16.35 5.40
C PHE A 74 24.72 16.23 4.44
N PHE A 75 24.92 16.56 3.16
CA PHE A 75 23.87 16.44 2.14
C PHE A 75 23.43 14.99 1.92
N ARG A 76 24.34 14.01 2.01
CA ARG A 76 23.97 12.59 1.97
C ARG A 76 23.01 12.23 3.09
N ILE A 77 23.29 12.65 4.32
CA ILE A 77 22.45 12.33 5.47
C ILE A 77 21.05 12.94 5.29
N VAL A 78 20.97 14.22 4.93
CA VAL A 78 19.68 14.90 4.70
C VAL A 78 18.90 14.23 3.59
N LEU A 79 19.56 13.94 2.46
CA LEU A 79 18.93 13.28 1.31
C LEU A 79 18.44 11.88 1.66
N ALA A 80 19.23 11.10 2.40
CA ALA A 80 18.83 9.77 2.86
C ALA A 80 17.56 9.83 3.72
N ILE A 81 17.50 10.76 4.68
CA ILE A 81 16.31 10.93 5.53
C ILE A 81 15.08 11.27 4.66
N CYS A 82 15.19 12.27 3.77
CA CYS A 82 14.08 12.64 2.89
C CYS A 82 13.61 11.47 2.02
N LEU A 83 14.54 10.76 1.40
CA LEU A 83 14.23 9.62 0.54
C LEU A 83 13.61 8.46 1.35
N VAL A 84 14.06 8.18 2.57
CA VAL A 84 13.44 7.17 3.44
C VAL A 84 11.96 7.46 3.62
N PHE A 85 11.57 8.70 3.94
CA PHE A 85 10.16 9.05 4.09
C PHE A 85 9.37 8.90 2.79
N ILE A 86 9.92 9.37 1.67
CA ILE A 86 9.29 9.28 0.34
C ILE A 86 9.06 7.83 -0.07
N HIS A 87 9.94 6.90 0.31
CA HIS A 87 9.83 5.49 -0.08
C HIS A 87 8.96 4.69 0.89
N THR A 88 9.12 4.91 2.19
CA THR A 88 8.46 4.09 3.23
C THR A 88 6.98 4.42 3.36
N GLN A 89 6.61 5.70 3.40
CA GLN A 89 5.23 6.11 3.70
C GLN A 89 4.22 5.59 2.67
N PRO A 90 4.37 5.83 1.34
CA PRO A 90 3.38 5.38 0.37
C PRO A 90 3.28 3.85 0.33
N THR A 91 4.41 3.15 0.44
CA THR A 91 4.46 1.68 0.43
C THR A 91 3.76 1.08 1.64
N CYS A 92 3.99 1.62 2.85
CA CYS A 92 3.32 1.16 4.07
C CYS A 92 1.80 1.45 4.03
N VAL A 93 1.40 2.62 3.54
CA VAL A 93 -0.01 2.99 3.37
C VAL A 93 -0.69 2.05 2.37
N GLY A 94 -0.04 1.77 1.23
CA GLY A 94 -0.53 0.82 0.25
C GLY A 94 -0.69 -0.59 0.82
N TYR A 95 0.30 -1.06 1.58
CA TYR A 95 0.21 -2.36 2.26
C TYR A 95 -0.98 -2.41 3.22
N TYR A 96 -1.14 -1.38 4.06
CA TYR A 96 -2.26 -1.32 5.01
C TYR A 96 -3.61 -1.31 4.29
N ALA A 97 -3.77 -0.49 3.25
CA ALA A 97 -4.99 -0.41 2.47
C ALA A 97 -5.36 -1.78 1.86
N GLY A 98 -4.39 -2.50 1.29
CA GLY A 98 -4.63 -3.82 0.71
C GLY A 98 -5.01 -4.87 1.75
N VAL A 99 -4.39 -4.85 2.95
CA VAL A 99 -4.78 -5.73 4.06
C VAL A 99 -6.22 -5.47 4.50
N GLU A 100 -6.62 -4.20 4.61
CA GLU A 100 -7.95 -3.83 5.09
C GLU A 100 -9.04 -4.10 4.04
N MET A 101 -8.78 -3.82 2.76
CA MET A 101 -9.69 -4.17 1.66
C MET A 101 -10.03 -5.67 1.67
N LYS A 102 -9.02 -6.52 1.87
CA LYS A 102 -9.24 -7.96 1.92
C LYS A 102 -9.99 -8.40 3.17
N ARG A 103 -9.75 -7.75 4.32
CA ARG A 103 -10.54 -7.99 5.54
C ARG A 103 -12.02 -7.66 5.34
N ILE A 104 -12.32 -6.55 4.66
CA ILE A 104 -13.69 -6.17 4.31
C ILE A 104 -14.32 -7.20 3.37
N GLU A 105 -13.58 -7.67 2.37
CA GLU A 105 -14.05 -8.72 1.45
C GLU A 105 -14.32 -10.05 2.17
N ASP A 106 -13.39 -10.49 3.02
CA ASP A 106 -13.52 -11.71 3.83
C ASP A 106 -14.77 -11.62 4.75
N SER A 107 -15.02 -10.45 5.36
CA SER A 107 -16.22 -10.20 6.18
C SER A 107 -17.52 -10.27 5.39
N LYS A 108 -17.54 -9.75 4.16
CA LYS A 108 -18.71 -9.83 3.28
C LYS A 108 -18.99 -11.26 2.83
N ARG A 109 -17.94 -12.02 2.51
CA ARG A 109 -18.06 -13.45 2.16
C ARG A 109 -18.59 -14.27 3.33
N PHE A 110 -18.11 -13.99 4.55
CA PHE A 110 -18.61 -14.65 5.74
C PHE A 110 -20.10 -14.37 5.95
N ALA A 111 -20.54 -13.11 5.88
CA ALA A 111 -21.94 -12.75 6.01
C ALA A 111 -22.82 -13.48 4.97
N LYS A 112 -22.40 -13.47 3.70
CA LYS A 112 -23.11 -14.20 2.65
C LYS A 112 -23.21 -15.71 2.94
N ASN A 113 -22.12 -16.34 3.36
CA ASN A 113 -22.13 -17.77 3.67
C ASN A 113 -23.07 -18.11 4.84
N VAL A 114 -23.21 -17.18 5.81
CA VAL A 114 -24.16 -17.32 6.91
C VAL A 114 -25.60 -17.20 6.41
N ASP A 115 -25.88 -16.23 5.54
CA ASP A 115 -27.21 -16.05 4.94
C ASP A 115 -27.61 -17.27 4.10
N ASP A 116 -26.70 -17.77 3.27
CA ASP A 116 -26.91 -18.98 2.45
C ASP A 116 -27.18 -20.21 3.35
N TRP A 117 -26.41 -20.38 4.44
CA TRP A 117 -26.60 -21.47 5.40
C TRP A 117 -27.95 -21.40 6.14
N LEU A 118 -28.39 -20.20 6.52
CA LEU A 118 -29.69 -19.99 7.17
C LEU A 118 -30.83 -20.32 6.20
N ALA A 119 -30.73 -19.88 4.95
CA ALA A 119 -31.73 -20.18 3.92
C ALA A 119 -31.86 -21.70 3.67
N ASP A 120 -30.74 -22.41 3.62
CA ASP A 120 -30.72 -23.88 3.49
C ASP A 120 -31.38 -24.56 4.71
N TRP A 121 -31.11 -24.08 5.92
CA TRP A 121 -31.71 -24.60 7.15
C TRP A 121 -33.22 -24.34 7.22
N GLU A 122 -33.68 -23.14 6.83
CA GLU A 122 -35.10 -22.80 6.75
C GLU A 122 -35.82 -23.69 5.73
N CYS A 123 -35.24 -23.91 4.55
CA CYS A 123 -35.81 -24.82 3.55
C CYS A 123 -35.88 -26.27 4.04
N GLY A 124 -34.83 -26.76 4.72
CA GLY A 124 -34.77 -28.12 5.26
C GLY A 124 -35.72 -28.35 6.45
N SER A 125 -35.92 -27.35 7.30
CA SER A 125 -36.83 -27.44 8.45
C SER A 125 -38.31 -27.38 8.07
N ILE A 126 -38.66 -26.64 7.02
CA ILE A 126 -40.03 -26.62 6.46
C ILE A 126 -40.38 -27.95 5.76
N GLY A 127 -39.38 -28.63 5.17
CA GLY A 127 -39.55 -29.95 4.55
C GLY A 127 -39.67 -31.12 5.54
N ALA A 128 -39.33 -30.92 6.81
CA ALA A 128 -39.39 -31.94 7.87
C ALA A 128 -40.67 -31.83 8.72
N SER A 129 -41.80 -31.49 8.09
CA SER A 129 -43.12 -31.55 8.75
C SER A 129 -43.46 -33.00 9.12
N PRO A 130 -43.97 -33.28 10.33
CA PRO A 130 -44.09 -34.64 10.90
C PRO A 130 -45.16 -35.56 10.28
N ASP A 131 -45.61 -35.31 9.05
CA ASP A 131 -46.66 -36.12 8.40
C ASP A 131 -46.11 -37.40 7.74
N ASP A 132 -44.80 -37.51 7.51
CA ASP A 132 -44.19 -38.68 6.83
C ASP A 132 -43.75 -39.84 7.76
N SER A 133 -44.11 -39.80 9.05
CA SER A 133 -43.80 -40.88 10.00
C SER A 133 -44.95 -41.87 10.24
N SER A 134 -46.00 -41.83 9.40
CA SER A 134 -47.21 -42.63 9.56
C SER A 134 -47.54 -43.52 8.35
N GLN A 135 -46.55 -44.26 7.85
CA GLN A 135 -46.77 -45.47 7.04
C GLN A 135 -45.95 -46.64 7.57
#